data_AF-A0A8S3KFW6-F1
#
_entry.id   AF-A0A8S3KFW6-F1
#
_cell.length_a   1.000
_cell.length_b   1.000
_cell.length_c   1.000
_cell.angle_alpha   90.00
_cell.angle_beta   90.00
_cell.angle_gamma   90.00
#
_symmetry.space_group_name_H-M   'P 1'
#
loop_
_entity.id
_entity.type
_entity.pdbx_description
1 polymer ?
#
loop_
_entity_poly.entity_id
_entity_poly.type
_entity_poly.pdbx_seq_one_letter_code
_entity_poly.pdbx_strand_id
1 'polypeptide(L)' 'MLFDDISCLNYDGVSISLDVTFQFRIDPVYLYDIVVQFKDFDGYKEILYATGQTTVHDTCA' A
#
# COMPACT_ATOMS: atom_id res chain seq x y z
N MET A 1 3.63 -6.93 2.87
CA MET A 1 4.28 -5.74 2.30
C MET A 1 4.54 -4.81 3.47
N LEU A 2 5.82 -4.59 3.77
CA LEU A 2 6.26 -3.82 4.92
C LEU A 2 6.31 -2.34 4.54
N PHE A 3 5.78 -1.49 5.40
CA PHE A 3 5.89 -0.04 5.33
C PHE A 3 6.41 0.42 6.69
N ASP A 4 7.72 0.53 6.79
CA ASP A 4 8.47 0.95 7.96
C ASP A 4 9.01 2.38 7.79
N ASP A 5 9.44 2.98 8.90
CA ASP A 5 10.06 4.32 8.95
C ASP A 5 9.17 5.47 8.43
N ILE A 6 7.84 5.32 8.53
CA ILE A 6 6.91 6.38 8.16
C ILE A 6 6.70 7.30 9.38
N SER A 7 7.22 8.52 9.28
CA SER A 7 7.00 9.60 10.24
C SER A 7 6.02 10.63 9.69
N CYS A 8 4.95 10.90 10.43
CA CYS A 8 3.91 11.86 10.03
C CYS A 8 3.33 12.60 11.26
N LEU A 9 2.61 13.69 11.03
CA LEU A 9 1.83 14.36 12.07
C LEU A 9 0.43 13.78 12.09
N ASN A 10 -0.11 13.47 13.27
CA ASN A 10 -1.52 13.14 13.42
C ASN A 10 -2.41 14.39 13.35
N TYR A 11 -3.74 14.19 13.39
CA TYR A 11 -4.72 15.28 13.40
C TYR A 11 -4.50 16.36 14.48
N ASP A 12 -3.92 15.98 15.63
CA ASP A 12 -3.61 16.89 16.74
C ASP A 12 -2.24 17.60 16.59
N GLY A 13 -1.53 17.38 15.48
CA GLY A 13 -0.19 17.92 15.24
C GLY A 13 0.93 17.21 16.00
N VAL A 14 0.67 16.02 16.52
CA VAL A 14 1.66 15.19 17.23
C VAL A 14 2.40 14.32 16.23
N SER A 15 3.73 14.32 16.29
CA SER A 15 4.56 13.43 15.48
C SER A 15 4.42 11.98 15.93
N ILE A 16 4.07 11.11 15.00
CA ILE A 16 3.95 9.66 15.19
C ILE A 16 4.83 8.92 14.19
N SER A 17 5.33 7.75 14.61
CA SER A 17 6.05 6.82 13.76
C SER A 17 5.18 5.58 13.57
N LEU A 18 5.03 5.15 12.31
CA LEU A 18 4.23 3.99 11.93
C LEU A 18 5.13 2.89 11.36
N ASP A 19 4.92 1.68 11.85
CA ASP A 19 5.45 0.44 11.30
C ASP A 19 4.25 -0.49 11.05
N VAL A 20 3.89 -0.64 9.78
CA VAL A 20 2.68 -1.37 9.37
C VAL A 20 2.98 -2.33 8.24
N THR A 21 2.40 -3.52 8.33
CA THR A 21 2.52 -4.56 7.29
C THR A 21 1.15 -4.87 6.71
N PHE A 22 1.00 -4.70 5.40
CA PHE A 22 -0.21 -5.07 4.68
C PHE A 22 -0.07 -6.43 4.00
N GLN A 23 -1.14 -7.20 4.03
CA GLN A 23 -1.30 -8.40 3.22
C GLN A 23 -2.41 -8.16 2.19
N PHE A 24 -2.09 -8.37 0.92
CA PHE A 24 -3.05 -8.26 -0.17
C PHE A 24 -3.42 -9.65 -0.67
N ARG A 25 -4.71 -9.89 -0.82
CA ARG A 25 -5.25 -11.11 -1.44
C ARG A 25 -6.08 -10.70 -2.65
N ILE A 26 -5.73 -11.29 -3.79
CA ILE A 26 -6.49 -11.14 -5.03
C ILE A 26 -7.63 -12.17 -5.03
N ASP A 27 -8.82 -11.76 -5.47
CA ASP A 27 -9.87 -12.70 -5.81
C ASP A 27 -9.48 -13.42 -7.12
N PRO A 28 -9.40 -14.77 -7.14
CA PRO A 28 -8.99 -15.54 -8.31
C PRO A 28 -9.75 -15.21 -9.59
N VAL A 29 -11.00 -14.73 -9.50
CA VAL A 29 -11.82 -14.35 -10.66
C VAL A 29 -11.17 -13.24 -11.49
N TYR A 30 -10.40 -12.33 -10.87
CA TYR A 30 -9.75 -11.20 -11.55
C TYR A 30 -8.27 -11.43 -11.84
N LEU A 31 -7.72 -12.60 -11.50
CA LEU A 31 -6.28 -12.86 -11.60
C LEU A 31 -5.76 -12.71 -13.03
N TYR A 32 -6.50 -13.25 -14.01
CA TYR A 32 -6.13 -13.14 -15.42
C TYR A 32 -6.09 -11.69 -15.88
N ASP A 33 -7.13 -10.91 -15.57
CA ASP A 33 -7.23 -9.51 -15.97
C ASP A 33 -6.10 -8.68 -15.35
N ILE A 34 -5.77 -8.91 -14.09
CA ILE A 34 -4.66 -8.23 -13.39
C ILE A 34 -3.32 -8.55 -14.06
N VAL A 35 -3.02 -9.83 -14.32
CA VAL A 35 -1.76 -10.23 -14.96
C VAL A 35 -1.63 -9.62 -16.36
N VAL A 36 -2.72 -9.57 -17.13
CA VAL A 36 -2.74 -8.96 -18.47
C VAL A 36 -2.60 -7.44 -18.41
N GLN A 37 -3.31 -6.77 -17.51
CA GLN A 37 -3.29 -5.30 -17.39
C GLN A 37 -1.95 -4.77 -16.90
N PHE A 38 -1.36 -5.43 -15.90
CA PHE A 38 -0.12 -4.97 -15.26
C PHE A 38 1.15 -5.59 -15.85
N LYS A 39 1.02 -6.33 -16.97
CA LYS A 39 2.14 -7.00 -17.65
C LYS A 39 2.97 -7.82 -16.66
N ASP A 40 2.31 -8.78 -16.02
CA ASP A 40 2.81 -9.65 -14.94
C ASP A 40 2.59 -9.12 -13.51
N PHE A 41 2.88 -9.99 -12.52
CA PHE A 41 2.70 -9.73 -11.09
C PHE A 41 3.53 -8.55 -10.58
N ASP A 42 4.69 -8.27 -11.17
CA ASP A 42 5.60 -7.22 -10.70
C ASP A 42 4.98 -5.83 -10.83
N GLY A 43 4.37 -5.51 -11.97
CA GLY A 43 3.68 -4.22 -12.16
C GLY A 43 2.49 -4.06 -11.22
N TYR A 44 1.76 -5.15 -10.94
CA TYR A 44 0.66 -5.10 -9.99
C TYR A 44 1.15 -4.87 -8.56
N LYS A 45 2.27 -5.50 -8.18
CA LYS A 45 2.91 -5.31 -6.88
C LYS A 45 3.38 -3.86 -6.67
N GLU A 46 3.93 -3.22 -7.71
CA GLU A 46 4.33 -1.81 -7.65
C GLU A 46 3.12 -0.90 -7.38
N ILE A 47 1.99 -1.15 -8.05
CA ILE A 47 0.76 -0.38 -7.85
C ILE A 47 0.20 -0.58 -6.45
N LEU A 48 0.21 -1.82 -5.94
CA LEU A 48 -0.19 -2.10 -4.56
C LEU A 48 0.71 -1.37 -3.55
N TYR A 49 2.01 -1.29 -3.82
CA TYR A 49 2.95 -0.56 -2.97
C TYR A 49 2.67 0.94 -2.97
N ALA A 50 2.53 1.56 -4.14
CA ALA A 50 2.23 2.98 -4.27
C ALA A 50 0.87 3.34 -3.62
N THR A 51 -0.14 2.48 -3.79
CA THR A 51 -1.47 2.66 -3.18
C THR A 51 -1.39 2.53 -1.66
N GLY A 52 -0.67 1.52 -1.16
CA GLY A 52 -0.47 1.32 0.27
C GLY A 52 0.26 2.49 0.92
N GLN A 53 1.34 2.98 0.29
CA GLN A 53 2.09 4.13 0.78
C GLN A 53 1.22 5.38 0.85
N THR A 54 0.45 5.67 -0.20
CA THR A 54 -0.51 6.79 -0.22
C THR A 54 -1.52 6.66 0.90
N THR A 55 -2.11 5.47 1.08
CA THR A 55 -3.11 5.21 2.12
C THR A 55 -2.55 5.45 3.54
N VAL A 56 -1.31 5.02 3.80
CA VAL A 56 -0.68 5.25 5.11
C VAL A 56 -0.46 6.74 5.35
N HIS A 57 0.03 7.48 4.36
CA HIS A 57 0.21 8.93 4.48
C HIS A 57 -1.11 9.68 4.63
N ASP A 58 -2.14 9.30 3.87
CA ASP A 58 -3.48 9.91 3.95
C ASP A 58 -4.13 9.66 5.32
N THR A 59 -3.89 8.50 5.93
CA THR A 59 -4.45 8.17 7.26
C THR A 59 -3.80 8.98 8.38
N CYS A 60 -2.57 9.47 8.18
CA CYS A 60 -1.91 10.30 9.17
C CYS A 60 -2.57 11.68 9.33
N ALA A 61 -3.13 12.26 8.26
CA ALA A 61 -3.52 13.67 8.20
C ALA A 61 -5.04 13.89 8.24
#